data_AF-C9E6U9-F1
#
_entry.id   AF-C9E6U9-F1
#
_cell.length_a   1.000
_cell.length_b   1.000
_cell.length_c   1.000
_cell.angle_alpha   90.00
_cell.angle_beta   90.00
_cell.angle_gamma   90.00
#
_symmetry.space_group_name_H-M   'P 1'
#
loop_
_entity.id
_entity.type
_entity.pdbx_description
1 polymer ?
#
loop_
_entity_poly.entity_id
_entity_poly.type
_entity_poly.pdbx_seq_one_letter_code
_entity_poly.pdbx_strand_id
1 'polypeptide(L)'
;FLIKKCGNNSGDGETIFSEKLKNAEKKCKENESTDTNINKSETSCDCSEPIYIRGCQSKRYDGFISPGKGGEKQWICNDTITHGDTNGACIPPRTQNLCVGNLWDKSYGGRSNIKNDTKELLKEKIKNAIHKETELLYEYHDKGTAIISRNPMKEGGEDGKGKQKEGGEEANNNSNGLPKGFCHAVQRSFIDYKNMILGTSVSTYEYIGKLQEDIKKIIEQETTKQNGKTVGSGAENVNAWWKGIEKDMWGAVKCGIKTIKKQKKNGTFNGDECGVSPPTGNDEDQFVSWFKEWGEQFCIERLRYEQNIREACTINGKNEKKCINSKSGQEDKVEGACKRKCEKYKKYISEKKQEWDKQKTKYENKYVGKSASDLLKENYPECISANFDFIFNDKADHKKYYPY
;
A
#
# COMPACT_ATOMS: atom_id res chain seq x y z
N PHE A 1 -23.69 10.34 -14.71
CA PHE A 1 -22.47 9.54 -14.58
C PHE A 1 -21.76 9.38 -15.92
N LEU A 2 -22.39 8.77 -16.93
CA LEU A 2 -21.82 8.64 -18.29
C LEU A 2 -21.46 9.99 -18.92
N ILE A 3 -22.34 10.98 -18.82
CA ILE A 3 -22.09 12.35 -19.31
C ILE A 3 -20.82 12.97 -18.69
N LYS A 4 -20.54 12.71 -17.41
CA LYS A 4 -19.35 13.25 -16.73
C LYS A 4 -18.05 12.54 -17.14
N LYS A 5 -18.15 11.31 -17.68
CA LYS A 5 -17.00 10.49 -18.09
C LYS A 5 -16.75 10.48 -19.60
N CYS A 6 -17.80 10.64 -20.39
CA CYS A 6 -17.81 10.50 -21.84
C CYS A 6 -18.28 11.78 -22.54
N GLY A 7 -18.58 12.84 -21.79
CA GLY A 7 -19.11 14.08 -22.35
C GLY A 7 -20.59 14.01 -22.74
N ASN A 8 -21.16 15.12 -23.19
CA ASN A 8 -22.54 15.16 -23.69
C ASN A 8 -22.65 14.59 -25.10
N ASN A 9 -21.55 14.56 -25.85
CA ASN A 9 -21.46 14.05 -27.20
C ASN A 9 -20.08 13.39 -27.44
N SER A 10 -19.89 12.83 -28.62
CA SER A 10 -18.64 12.16 -29.00
C SER A 10 -17.41 13.07 -28.96
N GLY A 11 -17.56 14.35 -29.30
CA GLY A 11 -16.46 15.32 -29.29
C GLY A 11 -15.98 15.67 -27.88
N ASP A 12 -16.92 15.83 -26.94
CA ASP A 12 -16.62 16.01 -25.51
C ASP A 12 -15.89 14.76 -24.97
N GLY A 13 -16.33 13.56 -25.36
CA GLY A 13 -15.70 12.30 -24.97
C GLY A 13 -14.27 12.14 -25.48
N GLU A 14 -14.03 12.53 -26.73
CA GLU A 14 -12.72 12.51 -27.36
C GLU A 14 -11.76 13.52 -26.70
N THR A 15 -12.29 14.67 -26.27
CA THR A 15 -11.54 15.68 -25.51
C THR A 15 -11.15 15.15 -24.13
N ILE A 16 -12.10 14.56 -23.39
CA ILE A 16 -11.84 13.96 -22.06
C ILE A 16 -10.84 12.80 -22.18
N PHE A 17 -10.96 11.96 -23.20
CA PHE A 17 -10.01 10.86 -23.44
C PHE A 17 -8.62 11.40 -23.76
N SER A 18 -8.51 12.39 -24.65
CA SER A 18 -7.25 13.03 -25.02
C SER A 18 -6.57 13.72 -23.84
N GLU A 19 -7.33 14.36 -22.96
CA GLU A 19 -6.80 14.98 -21.74
C GLU A 19 -6.29 13.93 -20.75
N LYS A 20 -7.00 12.80 -20.61
CA LYS A 20 -6.53 11.65 -19.81
C LYS A 20 -5.26 11.03 -20.39
N LEU A 21 -5.20 10.88 -21.71
CA LEU A 21 -4.01 10.38 -22.40
C LEU A 21 -2.82 11.31 -22.20
N LYS A 22 -3.01 12.63 -22.36
CA LYS A 22 -1.97 13.64 -22.07
C LYS A 22 -1.51 13.61 -20.61
N ASN A 23 -2.43 13.43 -19.67
CA ASN A 23 -2.08 13.30 -18.25
C ASN A 23 -1.31 12.00 -17.96
N ALA A 24 -1.66 10.90 -18.62
CA ALA A 24 -0.91 9.65 -18.55
C ALA A 24 0.50 9.80 -19.16
N GLU A 25 0.62 10.43 -20.33
CA GLU A 25 1.90 10.74 -20.97
C GLU A 25 2.75 11.69 -20.12
N LYS A 26 2.14 12.68 -19.48
CA LYS A 26 2.82 13.59 -18.56
C LYS A 26 3.34 12.85 -17.33
N LYS A 27 2.54 11.96 -16.72
CA LYS A 27 3.00 11.07 -15.64
C LYS A 27 4.12 10.15 -16.11
N CYS A 28 4.04 9.59 -17.32
CA CYS A 28 5.12 8.80 -17.90
C CYS A 28 6.40 9.63 -18.07
N LYS A 29 6.30 10.88 -18.54
CA LYS A 29 7.44 11.79 -18.70
C LYS A 29 8.01 12.31 -17.36
N GLU A 30 7.17 12.46 -16.35
CA GLU A 30 7.60 12.74 -14.97
C GLU A 30 8.34 11.53 -14.35
N ASN A 31 7.98 10.31 -14.78
CA ASN A 31 8.65 9.06 -14.40
C ASN A 31 9.88 8.72 -15.28
N GLU A 32 9.96 9.27 -16.50
CA GLU A 32 11.16 9.22 -17.34
C GLU A 32 12.22 10.16 -16.74
N SER A 33 13.12 9.57 -15.97
CA SER A 33 14.33 10.23 -15.48
C SER A 33 15.04 10.97 -16.62
N THR A 34 15.08 12.30 -16.59
CA THR A 34 15.91 13.13 -17.49
C THR A 34 17.40 13.08 -17.16
N ASP A 35 17.82 12.16 -16.29
CA ASP A 35 19.22 12.00 -15.92
C ASP A 35 19.95 11.10 -16.92
N THR A 36 20.26 11.64 -18.10
CA THR A 36 21.16 11.01 -19.08
C THR A 36 22.64 11.05 -18.67
N ASN A 37 22.95 11.56 -17.47
CA ASN A 37 24.28 11.53 -16.89
C ASN A 37 24.38 10.47 -15.79
N ILE A 38 24.09 9.21 -16.15
CA ILE A 38 24.53 8.06 -15.35
C ILE A 38 26.05 7.97 -15.52
N ASN A 39 26.78 8.72 -14.70
CA ASN A 39 28.14 8.34 -14.39
C ASN A 39 28.06 6.93 -13.79
N LYS A 40 28.65 5.97 -14.50
CA LYS A 40 29.03 4.65 -13.98
C LYS A 40 30.08 4.84 -12.88
N SER A 41 29.76 5.50 -11.78
CA SER A 41 30.44 5.22 -10.53
C SER A 41 29.71 4.02 -9.92
N GLU A 42 30.08 2.84 -10.40
CA GLU A 42 29.91 1.59 -9.68
C GLU A 42 30.69 1.72 -8.36
N THR A 43 30.11 2.37 -7.36
CA THR A 43 30.20 1.78 -6.03
C THR A 43 29.26 0.59 -6.06
N SER A 44 29.82 -0.53 -6.52
CA SER A 44 29.37 -1.86 -6.17
C SER A 44 29.03 -1.83 -4.69
N CYS A 45 27.75 -1.65 -4.35
CA CYS A 45 27.26 -2.07 -3.05
C CYS A 45 27.53 -3.56 -3.05
N ASP A 46 28.57 -3.97 -2.34
CA ASP A 46 28.77 -5.36 -2.00
C ASP A 46 27.55 -5.74 -1.16
N CYS A 47 26.52 -6.21 -1.86
CA CYS A 47 25.27 -6.68 -1.28
C CYS A 47 25.61 -7.94 -0.54
N SER A 48 26.16 -7.72 0.66
CA SER A 48 26.61 -8.71 1.60
C SER A 48 25.44 -9.56 2.05
N GLU A 49 25.83 -10.70 2.64
CA GLU A 49 25.02 -11.83 3.07
C GLU A 49 23.73 -11.45 3.83
N PRO A 50 22.77 -12.40 3.96
CA PRO A 50 21.48 -12.14 4.59
C PRO A 50 21.61 -11.40 5.93
N ILE A 51 21.01 -10.21 6.02
CA ILE A 51 21.13 -9.39 7.22
C ILE A 51 20.07 -9.87 8.23
N TYR A 52 20.53 -10.41 9.36
CA TYR A 52 19.66 -10.64 10.50
C TYR A 52 19.58 -9.36 11.34
N ILE A 53 18.37 -8.82 11.50
CA ILE A 53 18.11 -7.64 12.33
C ILE A 53 17.16 -8.04 13.45
N ARG A 54 17.64 -7.87 14.69
CA ARG A 54 16.83 -8.15 15.88
C ARG A 54 15.55 -7.30 15.85
N GLY A 55 14.41 -7.93 16.12
CA GLY A 55 13.11 -7.25 16.18
C GLY A 55 12.37 -7.12 14.84
N CYS A 56 12.96 -7.57 13.73
CA CYS A 56 12.30 -7.69 12.43
C CYS A 56 12.07 -9.16 12.07
N GLN A 57 10.84 -9.62 12.24
CA GLN A 57 10.41 -10.98 11.90
C GLN A 57 9.49 -10.97 10.67
N SER A 58 9.15 -12.17 10.19
CA SER A 58 8.21 -12.34 9.07
C SER A 58 6.92 -11.54 9.30
N LYS A 59 6.42 -10.98 8.19
CA LYS A 59 5.25 -10.11 8.21
C LYS A 59 4.01 -10.90 8.63
N ARG A 60 3.05 -10.17 9.20
CA ARG A 60 1.78 -10.72 9.69
C ARG A 60 0.60 -9.75 9.57
N TYR A 61 0.76 -8.66 8.80
CA TYR A 61 -0.22 -7.58 8.82
C TYR A 61 -1.56 -7.96 8.16
N ASP A 62 -1.56 -8.90 7.21
CA ASP A 62 -2.75 -9.52 6.62
C ASP A 62 -2.97 -10.96 7.12
N GLY A 63 -2.37 -11.29 8.28
CA GLY A 63 -2.35 -12.62 8.88
C GLY A 63 -0.98 -13.31 8.78
N PHE A 64 -0.76 -14.34 9.60
CA PHE A 64 0.49 -15.11 9.57
C PHE A 64 0.67 -15.89 8.26
N ILE A 65 1.93 -16.10 7.85
CA ILE A 65 2.29 -17.02 6.77
C ILE A 65 1.90 -18.45 7.20
N SER A 66 1.31 -19.22 6.29
CA SER A 66 0.93 -20.62 6.52
C SER A 66 2.13 -21.45 7.03
N PRO A 67 1.97 -22.31 8.06
CA PRO A 67 0.72 -22.79 8.65
C PRO A 67 0.10 -21.90 9.73
N GLY A 68 0.67 -20.73 10.02
CA GLY A 68 0.10 -19.79 10.99
C GLY A 68 -1.29 -19.29 10.57
N LYS A 69 -2.15 -19.00 11.54
CA LYS A 69 -3.51 -18.45 11.32
C LYS A 69 -3.75 -17.27 12.27
N GLY A 70 -4.56 -16.31 11.82
CA GLY A 70 -4.89 -15.09 12.58
C GLY A 70 -3.77 -14.04 12.58
N GLY A 71 -3.84 -13.11 13.52
CA GLY A 71 -2.81 -12.08 13.74
C GLY A 71 -2.87 -10.89 12.79
N GLU A 72 -3.90 -10.85 11.92
CA GLU A 72 -4.17 -9.75 11.00
C GLU A 72 -4.37 -8.42 11.74
N LYS A 73 -3.82 -7.37 11.16
CA LYS A 73 -3.99 -5.98 11.61
C LYS A 73 -5.08 -5.33 10.77
N GLN A 74 -5.79 -4.40 11.37
CA GLN A 74 -6.84 -3.63 10.69
C GLN A 74 -6.34 -2.22 10.39
N TRP A 75 -6.98 -1.56 9.43
CA TRP A 75 -6.77 -0.14 9.17
C TRP A 75 -7.16 0.66 10.41
N ILE A 76 -6.29 1.58 10.83
CA ILE A 76 -6.60 2.45 11.98
C ILE A 76 -6.96 3.83 11.46
N CYS A 77 -8.25 4.18 11.54
CA CYS A 77 -8.80 5.45 11.08
C CYS A 77 -9.28 6.35 12.22
N ASN A 78 -8.95 6.03 13.48
CA ASN A 78 -9.43 6.76 14.65
C ASN A 78 -8.73 8.11 14.79
N ASP A 79 -9.42 9.07 15.40
CA ASP A 79 -8.87 10.41 15.66
C ASP A 79 -7.97 10.41 16.93
N THR A 80 -8.05 9.36 17.75
CA THR A 80 -7.19 9.14 18.92
C THR A 80 -5.84 8.57 18.51
N ILE A 81 -4.88 9.46 18.26
CA ILE A 81 -3.51 9.11 17.86
C ILE A 81 -2.52 9.69 18.86
N THR A 82 -1.46 8.93 19.15
CA THR A 82 -0.43 9.33 20.13
C THR A 82 0.59 10.30 19.56
N HIS A 83 0.82 10.31 18.23
CA HIS A 83 1.78 11.21 17.59
C HIS A 83 1.35 11.60 16.17
N GLY A 84 1.31 12.92 15.92
CA GLY A 84 0.78 13.52 14.68
C GLY A 84 -0.75 13.65 14.70
N ASP A 85 -1.31 14.04 13.56
CA ASP A 85 -2.75 14.17 13.36
C ASP A 85 -3.11 13.43 12.05
N THR A 86 -3.97 12.40 12.12
CA THR A 86 -4.43 11.74 10.89
C THR A 86 -5.20 12.69 10.02
N ASN A 87 -5.89 13.70 10.57
CA ASN A 87 -6.74 14.63 9.82
C ASN A 87 -7.65 13.90 8.81
N GLY A 88 -8.19 12.72 9.16
CA GLY A 88 -8.99 11.86 8.27
C GLY A 88 -8.20 10.81 7.45
N ALA A 89 -6.92 10.59 7.74
CA ALA A 89 -6.13 9.47 7.18
C ALA A 89 -6.36 8.16 7.95
N CYS A 90 -6.09 7.04 7.29
CA CYS A 90 -6.12 5.71 7.88
C CYS A 90 -4.72 5.09 7.81
N ILE A 91 -4.20 4.57 8.93
CA ILE A 91 -2.87 3.95 9.00
C ILE A 91 -2.95 2.50 8.48
N PRO A 92 -2.19 2.14 7.44
CA PRO A 92 -2.21 0.79 6.87
C PRO A 92 -1.75 -0.30 7.85
N PRO A 93 -2.30 -1.52 7.75
CA PRO A 93 -1.78 -2.71 8.43
C PRO A 93 -0.27 -2.92 8.22
N ARG A 94 0.22 -2.68 6.99
CA ARG A 94 1.64 -2.82 6.63
C ARG A 94 2.52 -1.83 7.39
N THR A 95 2.14 -0.55 7.46
CA THR A 95 2.86 0.50 8.21
C THR A 95 2.98 0.16 9.69
N GLN A 96 1.92 -0.39 10.29
CA GLN A 96 1.95 -0.87 11.68
C GLN A 96 2.91 -2.05 11.92
N ASN A 97 3.44 -2.66 10.86
CA ASN A 97 4.34 -3.81 10.88
C ASN A 97 5.68 -3.50 10.19
N LEU A 98 6.03 -2.22 10.05
CA LEU A 98 7.30 -1.75 9.48
C LEU A 98 8.49 -2.21 10.34
N CYS A 99 9.57 -2.66 9.69
CA CYS A 99 10.81 -3.11 10.34
C CYS A 99 11.63 -1.92 10.87
N VAL A 100 11.40 -1.49 12.11
CA VAL A 100 12.29 -0.46 12.72
C VAL A 100 13.62 -1.02 13.22
N GLY A 101 13.76 -2.34 13.35
CA GLY A 101 15.02 -3.03 13.59
C GLY A 101 15.87 -2.45 14.72
N ASN A 102 17.14 -2.18 14.43
CA ASN A 102 18.09 -1.62 15.39
C ASN A 102 17.87 -0.13 15.70
N LEU A 103 16.87 0.53 15.10
CA LEU A 103 16.49 1.90 15.45
C LEU A 103 15.76 1.93 16.81
N TRP A 104 15.01 0.87 17.12
CA TRP A 104 14.21 0.80 18.33
C TRP A 104 14.21 -0.61 18.94
N ASP A 105 14.66 -0.73 20.19
CA ASP A 105 14.53 -1.96 20.95
C ASP A 105 13.13 -2.07 21.55
N LYS A 106 12.42 -3.15 21.25
CA LYS A 106 11.08 -3.44 21.80
C LYS A 106 11.14 -4.10 23.19
N SER A 107 12.32 -4.42 23.72
CA SER A 107 12.48 -5.03 25.04
C SER A 107 12.12 -4.08 26.19
N TYR A 108 11.64 -4.64 27.31
CA TYR A 108 11.39 -3.94 28.58
C TYR A 108 10.66 -2.58 28.48
N GLY A 109 9.55 -2.52 27.76
CA GLY A 109 8.76 -1.29 27.61
C GLY A 109 9.21 -0.38 26.47
N GLY A 110 10.26 -0.75 25.74
CA GLY A 110 10.69 -0.10 24.53
C GLY A 110 11.66 1.06 24.76
N ARG A 111 12.79 1.07 24.06
CA ARG A 111 13.76 2.17 24.10
C ARG A 111 14.38 2.43 22.73
N SER A 112 14.67 3.69 22.49
CA SER A 112 15.46 4.12 21.32
C SER A 112 16.88 3.56 21.42
N ASN A 113 17.33 2.93 20.35
CA ASN A 113 18.67 2.38 20.21
C ASN A 113 19.62 3.34 19.47
N ILE A 114 19.18 4.57 19.22
CA ILE A 114 19.93 5.55 18.42
C ILE A 114 20.36 6.79 19.21
N LYS A 115 19.99 6.91 20.49
CA LYS A 115 20.22 8.12 21.30
C LYS A 115 21.66 8.66 21.29
N ASN A 116 22.64 7.78 21.13
CA ASN A 116 24.07 8.12 21.13
C ASN A 116 24.75 7.78 19.79
N ASP A 117 23.97 7.55 18.73
CA ASP A 117 24.52 7.25 17.41
C ASP A 117 25.00 8.52 16.71
N THR A 118 26.00 8.38 15.83
CA THR A 118 26.35 9.41 14.85
C THR A 118 25.41 9.38 13.65
N LYS A 119 25.42 10.40 12.79
CA LYS A 119 24.66 10.38 11.53
C LYS A 119 24.98 9.18 10.65
N GLU A 120 26.24 8.77 10.58
CA GLU A 120 26.71 7.64 9.78
C GLU A 120 26.15 6.33 10.33
N LEU A 121 26.19 6.14 11.65
CA LEU A 121 25.65 4.94 12.28
C LEU A 121 24.12 4.87 12.15
N LEU A 122 23.44 6.02 12.30
CA LEU A 122 22.01 6.14 12.05
C LEU A 122 21.66 5.78 10.59
N LYS A 123 22.41 6.34 9.62
CA LYS A 123 22.27 6.04 8.18
C LYS A 123 22.39 4.53 7.91
N GLU A 124 23.41 3.88 8.48
CA GLU A 124 23.60 2.44 8.32
C GLU A 124 22.46 1.61 8.95
N LYS A 125 21.97 1.99 10.14
CA LYS A 125 20.81 1.32 10.76
C LYS A 125 19.54 1.46 9.91
N ILE A 126 19.28 2.64 9.34
CA ILE A 126 18.15 2.86 8.43
C ILE A 126 18.31 2.02 7.16
N LYS A 127 19.50 2.04 6.55
CA LYS A 127 19.81 1.25 5.36
C LYS A 127 19.54 -0.24 5.57
N ASN A 128 20.00 -0.78 6.71
CA ASN A 128 19.77 -2.17 7.09
C ASN A 128 18.28 -2.47 7.32
N ALA A 129 17.56 -1.58 8.00
CA ALA A 129 16.11 -1.72 8.20
C ALA A 129 15.33 -1.77 6.87
N ILE A 130 15.67 -0.90 5.91
CA ILE A 130 15.06 -0.86 4.57
C ILE A 130 15.39 -2.14 3.77
N HIS A 131 16.64 -2.58 3.79
CA HIS A 131 17.05 -3.83 3.17
C HIS A 131 16.23 -4.99 3.75
N LYS A 132 16.16 -5.11 5.08
CA LYS A 132 15.44 -6.20 5.73
C LYS A 132 13.94 -6.15 5.50
N GLU A 133 13.35 -4.96 5.50
CA GLU A 133 11.96 -4.74 5.12
C GLU A 133 11.65 -5.32 3.73
N THR A 134 12.55 -5.05 2.77
CA THR A 134 12.43 -5.55 1.39
C THR A 134 12.43 -7.07 1.33
N GLU A 135 13.35 -7.74 2.03
CA GLU A 135 13.38 -9.21 2.12
C GLU A 135 12.09 -9.79 2.73
N LEU A 136 11.63 -9.22 3.85
CA LEU A 136 10.46 -9.71 4.57
C LEU A 136 9.16 -9.48 3.78
N LEU A 137 9.07 -8.37 3.04
CA LEU A 137 7.95 -8.12 2.13
C LEU A 137 7.97 -9.09 0.96
N TYR A 138 9.14 -9.42 0.41
CA TYR A 138 9.25 -10.41 -0.65
C TYR A 138 8.73 -11.77 -0.19
N GLU A 139 9.22 -12.27 0.95
CA GLU A 139 8.73 -13.52 1.55
C GLU A 139 7.20 -13.52 1.68
N TYR A 140 6.63 -12.44 2.20
CA TYR A 140 5.21 -12.33 2.47
C TYR A 140 4.33 -12.32 1.21
N HIS A 141 4.79 -11.66 0.14
CA HIS A 141 4.06 -11.61 -1.13
C HIS A 141 4.27 -12.88 -1.95
N ASP A 142 5.48 -13.43 -1.95
CA ASP A 142 5.85 -14.69 -2.61
C ASP A 142 5.04 -15.88 -2.09
N LYS A 143 4.76 -15.88 -0.78
CA LYS A 143 3.88 -16.88 -0.14
C LYS A 143 2.39 -16.62 -0.37
N GLY A 144 2.00 -15.60 -1.14
CA GLY A 144 0.59 -15.26 -1.37
C GLY A 144 -0.16 -14.80 -0.11
N THR A 145 0.55 -14.40 0.95
CA THR A 145 -0.07 -14.10 2.25
C THR A 145 -0.67 -12.70 2.29
N ALA A 146 0.05 -11.71 1.76
CA ALA A 146 -0.45 -10.34 1.58
C ALA A 146 -1.73 -10.33 0.74
N ILE A 147 -2.73 -9.54 1.14
CA ILE A 147 -4.00 -9.46 0.40
C ILE A 147 -3.76 -9.02 -1.05
N ILE A 148 -2.84 -8.07 -1.26
CA ILE A 148 -2.54 -7.55 -2.60
C ILE A 148 -1.73 -8.52 -3.48
N SER A 149 -1.16 -9.59 -2.91
CA SER A 149 -0.48 -10.64 -3.69
C SER A 149 -1.40 -11.78 -4.10
N ARG A 150 -2.62 -11.84 -3.55
CA ARG A 150 -3.61 -12.87 -3.87
C ARG A 150 -4.22 -12.61 -5.25
N ASN A 151 -4.52 -13.70 -5.95
CA ASN A 151 -5.25 -13.61 -7.20
C ASN A 151 -6.75 -13.30 -6.95
N PRO A 152 -7.41 -12.56 -7.85
CA PRO A 152 -8.82 -12.85 -8.13
C PRO A 152 -8.83 -14.30 -8.67
N MET A 153 -9.54 -15.22 -8.02
CA MET A 153 -9.53 -16.62 -8.47
C MET A 153 -9.94 -16.64 -9.96
N LYS A 154 -9.23 -17.36 -10.82
CA LYS A 154 -9.62 -17.43 -12.24
C LYS A 154 -11.02 -18.05 -12.33
N GLU A 155 -11.87 -17.55 -13.24
CA GLU A 155 -13.05 -18.30 -13.67
C GLU A 155 -12.56 -19.67 -14.17
N GLY A 156 -12.89 -20.72 -13.45
CA GLY A 156 -12.65 -22.08 -13.91
C GLY A 156 -13.53 -22.36 -15.12
N GLY A 157 -12.93 -22.92 -16.17
CA GLY A 157 -13.67 -23.56 -17.26
C GLY A 157 -14.62 -24.65 -16.74
N GLU A 158 -15.51 -25.06 -17.63
CA GLU A 158 -16.79 -25.81 -17.50
C GLU A 158 -16.98 -26.93 -16.44
N ASP A 159 -15.98 -27.31 -15.65
CA ASP A 159 -16.10 -28.41 -14.69
C ASP A 159 -16.21 -27.88 -13.26
N GLY A 160 -17.44 -27.57 -12.85
CA GLY A 160 -17.85 -27.02 -11.55
C GLY A 160 -17.50 -27.86 -10.30
N LYS A 161 -16.21 -28.06 -10.03
CA LYS A 161 -15.66 -28.57 -8.76
C LYS A 161 -14.48 -27.71 -8.29
N GLY A 162 -14.76 -26.45 -7.98
CA GLY A 162 -13.84 -25.59 -7.23
C GLY A 162 -13.75 -26.06 -5.77
N LYS A 163 -12.84 -27.00 -5.46
CA LYS A 163 -12.43 -27.23 -4.07
C LYS A 163 -11.71 -25.99 -3.56
N GLN A 164 -12.12 -25.47 -2.40
CA GLN A 164 -11.23 -24.66 -1.56
C GLN A 164 -9.95 -25.47 -1.34
N LYS A 165 -8.84 -25.06 -1.97
CA LYS A 165 -7.52 -25.39 -1.45
C LYS A 165 -7.09 -24.20 -0.59
N GLU A 166 -7.35 -24.30 0.71
CA GLU A 166 -6.49 -23.65 1.70
C GLU A 166 -5.11 -24.31 1.57
N GLY A 167 -4.25 -23.78 0.71
CA GLY A 167 -2.89 -24.31 0.53
C GLY A 167 -2.38 -24.22 -0.90
N GLY A 168 -1.48 -23.27 -1.14
CA GLY A 168 -0.62 -23.18 -2.33
C GLY A 168 -1.30 -22.61 -3.57
N GLU A 169 -1.47 -21.29 -3.65
CA GLU A 169 -1.68 -20.62 -4.93
C GLU A 169 -0.36 -20.57 -5.72
N GLU A 170 -0.40 -20.82 -7.03
CA GLU A 170 0.72 -20.63 -7.95
C GLU A 170 1.26 -19.20 -7.85
N ALA A 171 2.59 -19.03 -7.94
CA ALA A 171 3.25 -17.74 -7.84
C ALA A 171 2.76 -16.78 -8.93
N ASN A 172 1.98 -15.78 -8.55
CA ASN A 172 1.54 -14.72 -9.46
C ASN A 172 2.62 -13.67 -9.55
N ASN A 173 3.55 -13.90 -10.45
CA ASN A 173 4.62 -12.95 -10.69
C ASN A 173 4.16 -11.87 -11.67
N ASN A 174 4.64 -10.65 -11.47
CA ASN A 174 4.56 -9.59 -12.46
C ASN A 174 5.44 -9.93 -13.68
N SER A 175 5.43 -9.07 -14.70
CA SER A 175 6.24 -9.21 -15.92
C SER A 175 7.73 -9.43 -15.66
N ASN A 176 8.22 -8.98 -14.50
CA ASN A 176 9.62 -9.03 -14.12
C ASN A 176 9.96 -10.26 -13.26
N GLY A 177 9.01 -11.17 -13.00
CA GLY A 177 9.23 -12.36 -12.18
C GLY A 177 9.14 -12.15 -10.68
N LEU A 178 8.71 -10.95 -10.21
CA LEU A 178 8.51 -10.65 -8.80
C LEU A 178 7.05 -10.88 -8.37
N PRO A 179 6.78 -11.30 -7.12
CA PRO A 179 5.42 -11.53 -6.65
C PRO A 179 4.50 -10.32 -6.81
N LYS A 180 3.22 -10.55 -7.15
CA LYS A 180 2.19 -9.51 -7.27
C LYS A 180 2.14 -8.65 -6.01
N GLY A 181 2.04 -7.33 -6.18
CA GLY A 181 1.95 -6.35 -5.09
C GLY A 181 3.27 -6.07 -4.34
N PHE A 182 4.33 -6.88 -4.54
CA PHE A 182 5.60 -6.71 -3.84
C PHE A 182 6.20 -5.31 -4.03
N CYS A 183 6.31 -4.84 -5.27
CA CYS A 183 6.89 -3.52 -5.53
C CYS A 183 6.06 -2.39 -4.93
N HIS A 184 4.72 -2.47 -4.99
CA HIS A 184 3.85 -1.49 -4.34
C HIS A 184 4.09 -1.45 -2.83
N ALA A 185 4.19 -2.61 -2.17
CA ALA A 185 4.46 -2.68 -0.74
C ALA A 185 5.84 -2.11 -0.37
N VAL A 186 6.88 -2.40 -1.17
CA VAL A 186 8.24 -1.87 -0.97
C VAL A 186 8.27 -0.35 -1.12
N GLN A 187 7.66 0.18 -2.18
CA GLN A 187 7.56 1.61 -2.44
C GLN A 187 6.83 2.33 -1.29
N ARG A 188 5.72 1.78 -0.81
CA ARG A 188 4.96 2.31 0.34
C ARG A 188 5.75 2.26 1.64
N SER A 189 6.47 1.16 1.91
CA SER A 189 7.37 1.07 3.07
C SER A 189 8.50 2.08 2.99
N PHE A 190 9.06 2.35 1.82
CA PHE A 190 10.08 3.38 1.64
C PHE A 190 9.55 4.79 1.96
N ILE A 191 8.33 5.10 1.51
CA ILE A 191 7.64 6.36 1.85
C ILE A 191 7.38 6.47 3.36
N ASP A 192 7.05 5.35 4.03
CA ASP A 192 6.90 5.33 5.49
C ASP A 192 8.23 5.61 6.21
N TYR A 193 9.35 5.02 5.76
CA TYR A 193 10.67 5.35 6.31
C TYR A 193 11.01 6.83 6.12
N LYS A 194 10.79 7.38 4.91
CA LYS A 194 11.00 8.81 4.61
C LYS A 194 10.24 9.68 5.61
N ASN A 195 8.93 9.47 5.74
CA ASN A 195 8.09 10.29 6.63
C ASN A 195 8.40 10.05 8.11
N MET A 196 8.81 8.83 8.49
CA MET A 196 9.30 8.57 9.84
C MET A 196 10.54 9.42 10.10
N ILE A 197 11.55 9.37 9.23
CA ILE A 197 12.80 10.14 9.40
C ILE A 197 12.55 11.65 9.41
N LEU A 198 11.69 12.15 8.52
CA LEU A 198 11.34 13.57 8.42
C LEU A 198 10.52 14.11 9.61
N GLY A 199 10.05 13.24 10.51
CA GLY A 199 9.19 13.67 11.62
C GLY A 199 7.73 13.91 11.23
N THR A 200 7.34 13.54 10.01
CA THR A 200 5.99 13.78 9.46
C THR A 200 5.08 12.56 9.55
N SER A 201 5.62 11.38 9.87
CA SER A 201 4.83 10.15 9.98
C SER A 201 3.82 10.24 11.12
N VAL A 202 2.59 9.82 10.82
CA VAL A 202 1.53 9.64 11.80
C VAL A 202 1.58 8.23 12.36
N SER A 203 1.44 8.07 13.68
CA SER A 203 1.50 6.74 14.31
C SER A 203 0.70 6.67 15.61
N THR A 204 -0.01 5.56 15.81
CA THR A 204 -0.65 5.21 17.09
C THR A 204 0.33 4.71 18.13
N TYR A 205 1.61 4.59 17.79
CA TYR A 205 2.64 4.12 18.69
C TYR A 205 3.51 5.27 19.18
N GLU A 206 3.49 5.53 20.48
CA GLU A 206 4.28 6.57 21.16
C GLU A 206 5.79 6.46 20.85
N TYR A 207 6.30 5.24 20.68
CA TYR A 207 7.71 5.02 20.38
C TYR A 207 8.16 5.62 19.04
N ILE A 208 7.25 5.73 18.06
CA ILE A 208 7.57 6.36 16.78
C ILE A 208 7.85 7.85 17.00
N GLY A 209 7.03 8.56 17.79
CA GLY A 209 7.29 9.95 18.13
C GLY A 209 8.64 10.16 18.81
N LYS A 210 8.96 9.32 19.81
CA LYS A 210 10.28 9.34 20.48
C LYS A 210 11.43 9.09 19.50
N LEU A 211 11.26 8.15 18.58
CA LEU A 211 12.26 7.86 17.55
C LEU A 211 12.47 9.06 16.61
N GLN A 212 11.39 9.74 16.20
CA GLN A 212 11.44 10.93 15.35
C GLN A 212 12.19 12.08 16.04
N GLU A 213 11.93 12.30 17.33
CA GLU A 213 12.66 13.29 18.13
C GLU A 213 14.14 12.97 18.28
N ASP A 214 14.48 11.69 18.51
CA ASP A 214 15.88 11.27 18.64
C ASP A 214 16.63 11.41 17.30
N ILE A 215 16.01 11.05 16.17
CA ILE A 215 16.56 11.31 14.82
C ILE A 215 16.85 12.81 14.66
N LYS A 216 15.88 13.66 14.95
CA LYS A 216 16.02 15.11 14.84
C LYS A 216 17.22 15.63 15.65
N LYS A 217 17.37 15.17 16.90
CA LYS A 217 18.51 15.56 17.77
C LYS A 217 19.86 15.15 17.18
N ILE A 218 20.00 13.93 16.68
CA ILE A 218 21.24 13.45 16.04
C ILE A 218 21.58 14.33 14.84
N ILE A 219 20.58 14.64 13.99
CA ILE A 219 20.83 15.46 12.80
C ILE A 219 21.27 16.88 13.19
N GLU A 220 20.59 17.49 14.15
CA GLU A 220 20.86 18.85 14.64
C GLU A 220 22.25 19.00 15.27
N GLN A 221 22.68 18.02 16.07
CA GLN A 221 23.96 18.08 16.80
C GLN A 221 25.18 18.10 15.86
N GLU A 222 25.09 17.44 14.71
CA GLU A 222 26.19 17.31 13.77
C GLU A 222 26.10 18.27 12.56
N THR A 223 24.97 18.96 12.33
CA THR A 223 24.93 20.06 11.34
C THR A 223 25.64 21.26 11.96
N THR A 224 26.80 21.61 11.40
CA THR A 224 27.74 22.63 11.88
C THR A 224 27.11 23.79 12.65
N LYS A 225 27.57 23.98 13.90
CA LYS A 225 27.56 25.28 14.59
C LYS A 225 28.45 26.26 13.81
N GLN A 226 27.95 26.88 12.74
CA GLN A 226 28.62 28.07 12.20
C GLN A 226 28.40 29.21 13.20
N ASN A 227 29.50 29.69 13.82
CA ASN A 227 29.50 30.83 14.75
C ASN A 227 28.54 30.71 15.95
N GLY A 228 28.38 29.51 16.52
CA GLY A 228 27.58 29.32 17.74
C GLY A 228 26.08 29.52 17.59
N LYS A 229 25.57 29.74 16.36
CA LYS A 229 24.14 29.78 16.04
C LYS A 229 23.76 28.57 15.18
N THR A 230 22.72 27.86 15.59
CA THR A 230 22.03 26.87 14.74
C THR A 230 21.44 27.64 13.55
N VAL A 231 21.88 27.33 12.33
CA VAL A 231 21.30 27.90 11.10
C VAL A 231 20.28 26.89 10.56
N GLY A 232 19.04 27.33 10.34
CA GLY A 232 17.92 26.49 9.89
C GLY A 232 17.09 25.90 11.02
N SER A 233 15.81 25.64 10.74
CA SER A 233 14.96 24.88 11.67
C SER A 233 15.37 23.40 11.68
N GLY A 234 15.16 22.71 12.79
CA GLY A 234 15.46 21.27 12.88
C GLY A 234 14.83 20.41 11.79
N ALA A 235 13.63 20.78 11.34
CA ALA A 235 12.94 20.09 10.24
C ALA A 235 13.64 20.30 8.88
N GLU A 236 14.16 21.50 8.61
CA GLU A 236 14.91 21.80 7.38
C GLU A 236 16.21 21.00 7.30
N ASN A 237 16.94 20.90 8.41
CA ASN A 237 18.19 20.15 8.48
C ASN A 237 17.97 18.65 8.27
N VAL A 238 16.92 18.07 8.86
CA VAL A 238 16.53 16.66 8.64
C VAL A 238 16.10 16.43 7.20
N ASN A 239 15.35 17.36 6.59
CA ASN A 239 14.95 17.27 5.19
C ASN A 239 16.17 17.33 4.24
N ALA A 240 17.09 18.26 4.46
CA ALA A 240 18.33 18.35 3.70
C ALA A 240 19.18 17.09 3.83
N TRP A 241 19.29 16.53 5.05
CA TRP A 241 19.99 15.28 5.30
C TRP A 241 19.35 14.10 4.57
N TRP A 242 18.02 13.94 4.66
CA TRP A 242 17.30 12.89 3.92
C TRP A 242 17.55 12.99 2.42
N LYS A 243 17.41 14.18 1.82
CA LYS A 243 17.68 14.39 0.39
C LYS A 243 19.11 13.97 -0.01
N GLY A 244 20.08 14.19 0.87
CA GLY A 244 21.47 13.77 0.66
C GLY A 244 21.70 12.26 0.70
N ILE A 245 20.83 11.49 1.37
CA ILE A 245 20.98 10.04 1.54
C ILE A 245 19.88 9.22 0.84
N GLU A 246 18.83 9.84 0.32
CA GLU A 246 17.64 9.18 -0.24
C GLU A 246 17.99 8.16 -1.34
N LYS A 247 18.96 8.50 -2.21
CA LYS A 247 19.46 7.61 -3.26
C LYS A 247 20.18 6.38 -2.68
N ASP A 248 20.98 6.57 -1.62
CA ASP A 248 21.67 5.47 -0.93
C ASP A 248 20.67 4.56 -0.22
N MET A 249 19.62 5.14 0.35
CA MET A 249 18.53 4.40 1.00
C MET A 249 17.74 3.58 -0.03
N TRP A 250 17.47 4.13 -1.22
CA TRP A 250 16.87 3.36 -2.32
C TRP A 250 17.83 2.27 -2.83
N GLY A 251 19.14 2.53 -2.81
CA GLY A 251 20.17 1.52 -3.05
C GLY A 251 20.02 0.28 -2.15
N ALA A 252 19.55 0.46 -0.90
CA ALA A 252 19.26 -0.65 0.00
C ALA A 252 18.08 -1.52 -0.46
N VAL A 253 17.04 -0.92 -1.05
CA VAL A 253 15.92 -1.64 -1.67
C VAL A 253 16.42 -2.49 -2.83
N LYS A 254 17.16 -1.88 -3.76
CA LYS A 254 17.76 -2.59 -4.90
C LYS A 254 18.66 -3.74 -4.44
N CYS A 255 19.40 -3.50 -3.37
CA CYS A 255 20.26 -4.50 -2.77
C CYS A 255 19.45 -5.68 -2.21
N GLY A 256 18.36 -5.43 -1.48
CA GLY A 256 17.44 -6.49 -1.02
C GLY A 256 16.88 -7.34 -2.15
N ILE A 257 16.47 -6.71 -3.27
CA ILE A 257 16.01 -7.43 -4.46
C ILE A 257 17.12 -8.32 -5.05
N LYS A 258 18.36 -7.81 -5.12
CA LYS A 258 19.53 -8.60 -5.56
C LYS A 258 19.85 -9.75 -4.60
N THR A 259 19.69 -9.57 -3.29
CA THR A 259 19.88 -10.63 -2.29
C THR A 259 18.88 -11.77 -2.49
N ILE A 260 17.60 -11.45 -2.74
CA ILE A 260 16.55 -12.41 -3.04
C ILE A 260 16.90 -13.26 -4.28
N LYS A 261 17.45 -12.63 -5.34
CA LYS A 261 17.94 -13.35 -6.53
C LYS A 261 18.98 -14.41 -6.17
N LYS A 262 20.00 -14.02 -5.38
CA LYS A 262 21.06 -14.94 -4.95
C LYS A 262 20.49 -16.15 -4.22
N GLN A 263 19.47 -15.94 -3.38
CA GLN A 263 18.82 -17.01 -2.61
C GLN A 263 18.01 -17.98 -3.49
N LYS A 264 17.30 -17.49 -4.51
CA LYS A 264 16.38 -18.33 -5.30
C LYS A 264 16.99 -19.03 -6.52
N LYS A 265 18.21 -18.68 -6.94
CA LYS A 265 18.94 -19.26 -8.10
C LYS A 265 18.20 -19.26 -9.46
N ASN A 266 16.97 -18.71 -9.55
CA ASN A 266 16.07 -18.83 -10.72
C ASN A 266 15.50 -17.49 -11.22
N GLY A 267 16.17 -16.35 -11.00
CA GLY A 267 15.70 -15.04 -11.46
C GLY A 267 16.79 -14.17 -12.09
N THR A 268 16.43 -13.34 -13.06
CA THR A 268 17.31 -12.31 -13.66
C THR A 268 17.09 -10.95 -13.02
N PHE A 269 16.98 -10.87 -11.69
CA PHE A 269 16.77 -9.56 -11.06
C PHE A 269 18.04 -8.68 -11.14
N ASN A 270 17.91 -7.43 -11.58
CA ASN A 270 18.96 -6.42 -11.58
C ASN A 270 18.80 -5.42 -10.43
N GLY A 271 17.68 -5.47 -9.70
CA GLY A 271 17.36 -4.60 -8.56
C GLY A 271 16.51 -3.39 -8.92
N ASP A 272 16.27 -3.14 -10.21
CA ASP A 272 15.51 -2.00 -10.72
C ASP A 272 14.04 -2.34 -11.00
N GLU A 273 13.60 -3.57 -10.72
CA GLU A 273 12.25 -4.06 -11.05
C GLU A 273 11.13 -3.27 -10.36
N CYS A 274 11.42 -2.68 -9.21
CA CYS A 274 10.50 -1.80 -8.48
C CYS A 274 10.77 -0.30 -8.73
N GLY A 275 11.62 0.03 -9.69
CA GLY A 275 12.00 1.38 -10.09
C GLY A 275 13.49 1.67 -9.96
N VAL A 276 14.06 2.38 -10.95
CA VAL A 276 15.44 2.87 -10.90
C VAL A 276 15.67 3.94 -9.82
N SER A 277 14.61 4.63 -9.43
CA SER A 277 14.58 5.71 -8.46
C SER A 277 13.49 5.45 -7.42
N PRO A 278 13.61 6.03 -6.21
CA PRO A 278 12.54 5.95 -5.21
C PRO A 278 11.24 6.59 -5.73
N PRO A 279 10.09 6.29 -5.10
CA PRO A 279 8.81 6.91 -5.44
C PRO A 279 8.90 8.44 -5.40
N THR A 280 8.37 9.11 -6.42
CA THR A 280 8.36 10.58 -6.57
C THR A 280 6.96 11.12 -6.80
N GLY A 281 6.80 12.44 -6.73
CA GLY A 281 5.58 13.13 -7.13
C GLY A 281 4.41 12.91 -6.16
N ASN A 282 3.22 12.59 -6.67
CA ASN A 282 2.03 12.38 -5.83
C ASN A 282 2.18 11.23 -4.82
N ASP A 283 3.12 10.30 -5.05
CA ASP A 283 3.43 9.21 -4.14
C ASP A 283 4.32 9.64 -2.97
N GLU A 284 4.86 10.87 -2.97
CA GLU A 284 5.60 11.41 -1.81
C GLU A 284 4.69 11.81 -0.65
N ASP A 285 3.42 12.15 -0.92
CA ASP A 285 2.44 12.41 0.12
C ASP A 285 2.04 11.09 0.78
N GLN A 286 2.49 10.87 2.02
CA GLN A 286 2.20 9.67 2.80
C GLN A 286 0.70 9.36 2.84
N PHE A 287 -0.14 10.38 2.98
CA PHE A 287 -1.59 10.15 3.02
C PHE A 287 -2.10 9.61 1.68
N VAL A 288 -1.62 10.15 0.55
CA VAL A 288 -2.03 9.67 -0.78
C VAL A 288 -1.52 8.24 -0.99
N SER A 289 -0.29 7.94 -0.57
CA SER A 289 0.28 6.58 -0.61
C SER A 289 -0.55 5.58 0.18
N TRP A 290 -0.95 5.92 1.41
CA TRP A 290 -1.84 5.09 2.24
C TRP A 290 -3.23 4.94 1.63
N PHE A 291 -3.83 6.01 1.08
CA PHE A 291 -5.15 5.91 0.48
C PHE A 291 -5.13 5.06 -0.81
N LYS A 292 -4.06 5.17 -1.59
CA LYS A 292 -3.75 4.29 -2.72
C LYS A 292 -3.63 2.82 -2.27
N GLU A 293 -2.93 2.55 -1.18
CA GLU A 293 -2.83 1.20 -0.58
C GLU A 293 -4.21 0.66 -0.16
N TRP A 294 -5.02 1.49 0.49
CA TRP A 294 -6.40 1.16 0.85
C TRP A 294 -7.24 0.78 -0.37
N GLY A 295 -7.15 1.57 -1.43
CA GLY A 295 -7.93 1.34 -2.65
C GLY A 295 -7.54 0.06 -3.38
N GLU A 296 -6.24 -0.22 -3.52
CA GLU A 296 -5.77 -1.47 -4.12
C GLU A 296 -6.29 -2.68 -3.34
N GLN A 297 -6.11 -2.67 -2.02
CA GLN A 297 -6.60 -3.73 -1.14
C GLN A 297 -8.11 -3.90 -1.27
N PHE A 298 -8.88 -2.80 -1.19
CA PHE A 298 -10.32 -2.80 -1.31
C PHE A 298 -10.79 -3.42 -2.63
N CYS A 299 -10.20 -3.00 -3.75
CA CYS A 299 -10.60 -3.47 -5.07
C CYS A 299 -10.29 -4.95 -5.28
N ILE A 300 -9.13 -5.43 -4.80
CA ILE A 300 -8.76 -6.85 -4.85
C ILE A 300 -9.73 -7.69 -4.00
N GLU A 301 -10.02 -7.27 -2.77
CA GLU A 301 -10.97 -7.98 -1.91
C GLU A 301 -12.39 -7.95 -2.48
N ARG A 302 -12.83 -6.82 -3.03
CA ARG A 302 -14.14 -6.68 -3.68
C ARG A 302 -14.30 -7.67 -4.83
N LEU A 303 -13.29 -7.82 -5.69
CA LEU A 303 -13.32 -8.79 -6.78
C LEU A 303 -13.41 -10.22 -6.25
N ARG A 304 -12.73 -10.54 -5.14
CA ARG A 304 -12.85 -11.85 -4.49
C ARG A 304 -14.24 -12.08 -3.90
N TYR A 305 -14.87 -11.07 -3.30
CA TYR A 305 -16.26 -11.16 -2.86
C TYR A 305 -17.22 -11.36 -4.03
N GLU A 306 -17.04 -10.59 -5.11
CA GLU A 306 -17.84 -10.69 -6.33
C GLU A 306 -17.80 -12.10 -6.91
N GLN A 307 -16.61 -12.68 -7.01
CA GLN A 307 -16.46 -14.06 -7.47
C GLN A 307 -17.10 -15.08 -6.54
N ASN A 308 -16.86 -14.98 -5.23
CA ASN A 308 -17.48 -15.86 -4.24
C ASN A 308 -19.02 -15.82 -4.31
N ILE A 309 -19.59 -14.66 -4.64
CA ILE A 309 -21.03 -14.49 -4.86
C ILE A 309 -21.43 -15.16 -6.17
N ARG A 310 -20.72 -14.90 -7.28
CA ARG A 310 -21.00 -15.53 -8.59
C ARG A 310 -21.02 -17.06 -8.48
N GLU A 311 -20.02 -17.66 -7.84
CA GLU A 311 -19.94 -19.11 -7.64
C GLU A 311 -21.09 -19.67 -6.79
N ALA A 312 -21.55 -18.93 -5.78
CA ALA A 312 -22.59 -19.39 -4.87
C ALA A 312 -24.02 -19.09 -5.36
N CYS A 313 -24.19 -18.12 -6.25
CA CYS A 313 -25.48 -17.60 -6.71
C CYS A 313 -25.81 -17.94 -8.17
N THR A 314 -24.87 -18.50 -8.92
CA THR A 314 -25.07 -18.97 -10.30
C THR A 314 -25.17 -20.50 -10.30
N ILE A 315 -26.30 -21.04 -10.76
CA ILE A 315 -26.50 -22.48 -10.93
C ILE A 315 -26.81 -22.73 -12.41
N ASN A 316 -26.14 -23.71 -13.04
CA ASN A 316 -26.33 -24.08 -14.45
C ASN A 316 -26.22 -22.91 -15.46
N GLY A 317 -25.30 -21.96 -15.22
CA GLY A 317 -25.07 -20.83 -16.13
C GLY A 317 -26.19 -19.77 -16.16
N LYS A 318 -27.21 -19.88 -15.30
CA LYS A 318 -28.26 -18.87 -15.16
C LYS A 318 -28.13 -18.15 -13.81
N ASN A 319 -28.20 -16.83 -13.84
CA ASN A 319 -28.27 -15.98 -12.65
C ASN A 319 -29.63 -16.19 -11.97
N GLU A 320 -29.77 -17.23 -11.15
CA GLU A 320 -31.06 -17.56 -10.54
C GLU A 320 -31.47 -16.55 -9.47
N LYS A 321 -30.53 -15.96 -8.71
CA LYS A 321 -30.87 -15.04 -7.61
C LYS A 321 -29.87 -13.89 -7.50
N LYS A 322 -30.29 -12.68 -7.87
CA LYS A 322 -29.54 -11.44 -7.55
C LYS A 322 -29.50 -11.27 -6.03
N CYS A 323 -28.45 -10.65 -5.46
CA CYS A 323 -28.40 -10.29 -4.02
C CYS A 323 -29.46 -9.20 -3.71
N ILE A 324 -30.75 -9.53 -3.79
CA ILE A 324 -31.87 -8.61 -3.53
C ILE A 324 -32.57 -9.12 -2.27
N ASN A 325 -32.75 -8.23 -1.31
CA ASN A 325 -33.60 -8.49 -0.16
C ASN A 325 -35.05 -8.19 -0.54
N SER A 326 -35.81 -9.21 -0.92
CA SER A 326 -37.26 -9.10 -1.11
C SER A 326 -37.93 -8.75 0.23
N LYS A 327 -38.25 -7.47 0.43
CA LYS A 327 -39.11 -7.00 1.54
C LYS A 327 -40.59 -7.02 1.16
N SER A 328 -40.94 -7.24 -0.10
CA SER A 328 -42.32 -7.48 -0.55
C SER A 328 -42.56 -8.99 -0.65
N GLY A 329 -43.55 -9.48 0.06
CA GLY A 329 -43.77 -10.89 0.36
C GLY A 329 -44.19 -11.81 -0.80
N GLN A 330 -43.56 -11.72 -1.97
CA GLN A 330 -43.91 -12.61 -3.09
C GLN A 330 -42.81 -12.90 -4.14
N GLU A 331 -41.52 -12.66 -3.89
CA GLU A 331 -40.45 -13.05 -4.85
C GLU A 331 -39.26 -13.76 -4.19
N ASP A 332 -38.71 -14.72 -4.94
CA ASP A 332 -37.64 -15.66 -4.61
C ASP A 332 -36.60 -15.12 -3.64
N LYS A 333 -36.72 -15.50 -2.37
CA LYS A 333 -35.72 -15.16 -1.37
C LYS A 333 -34.38 -15.80 -1.74
N VAL A 334 -33.33 -14.99 -1.68
CA VAL A 334 -31.95 -15.48 -1.70
C VAL A 334 -31.74 -16.33 -0.45
N GLU A 335 -31.49 -17.63 -0.64
CA GLU A 335 -31.32 -18.59 0.45
C GLU A 335 -30.01 -19.38 0.30
N GLY A 336 -29.64 -20.14 1.33
CA GLY A 336 -28.47 -21.02 1.30
C GLY A 336 -27.12 -20.30 1.20
N ALA A 337 -26.21 -20.87 0.40
CA ALA A 337 -24.83 -20.39 0.25
C ALA A 337 -24.75 -18.98 -0.35
N CYS A 338 -25.60 -18.68 -1.35
CA CYS A 338 -25.69 -17.38 -1.98
C CYS A 338 -25.95 -16.26 -0.96
N LYS A 339 -26.96 -16.43 -0.09
CA LYS A 339 -27.28 -15.46 0.97
C LYS A 339 -26.10 -15.19 1.89
N ARG A 340 -25.40 -16.26 2.31
CA ARG A 340 -24.23 -16.14 3.21
C ARG A 340 -23.10 -15.35 2.56
N LYS A 341 -22.86 -15.51 1.25
CA LYS A 341 -21.82 -14.76 0.53
C LYS A 341 -22.23 -13.30 0.32
N CYS A 342 -23.48 -13.02 -0.04
CA CYS A 342 -24.02 -11.66 -0.15
C CYS A 342 -23.91 -10.90 1.19
N GLU A 343 -24.32 -11.51 2.32
CA GLU A 343 -24.27 -10.87 3.64
C GLU A 343 -22.83 -10.62 4.13
N LYS A 344 -21.87 -11.48 3.75
CA LYS A 344 -20.44 -11.21 4.03
C LYS A 344 -19.94 -9.99 3.28
N TYR A 345 -20.27 -9.87 1.99
CA TYR A 345 -19.90 -8.70 1.20
C TYR A 345 -20.56 -7.42 1.72
N LYS A 346 -21.85 -7.49 2.09
CA LYS A 346 -22.54 -6.39 2.76
C LYS A 346 -21.80 -5.92 4.02
N LYS A 347 -21.46 -6.86 4.91
CA LYS A 347 -20.74 -6.55 6.15
C LYS A 347 -19.41 -5.86 5.83
N TYR A 348 -18.68 -6.40 4.87
CA TYR A 348 -17.43 -5.82 4.39
C TYR A 348 -17.60 -4.37 3.87
N ILE A 349 -18.58 -4.10 3.01
CA ILE A 349 -18.86 -2.74 2.53
C ILE A 349 -19.23 -1.79 3.67
N SER A 350 -20.02 -2.26 4.65
CA SER A 350 -20.38 -1.45 5.82
C SER A 350 -19.16 -1.07 6.67
N GLU A 351 -18.20 -1.97 6.83
CA GLU A 351 -16.95 -1.72 7.55
C GLU A 351 -16.06 -0.75 6.76
N LYS A 352 -15.86 -1.00 5.46
CA LYS A 352 -15.04 -0.19 4.57
C LYS A 352 -15.59 1.20 4.28
N LYS A 353 -16.89 1.40 4.45
CA LYS A 353 -17.52 2.70 4.25
C LYS A 353 -16.92 3.79 5.13
N GLN A 354 -16.71 3.52 6.43
CA GLN A 354 -16.18 4.53 7.34
C GLN A 354 -14.73 4.92 6.96
N GLU A 355 -13.94 3.92 6.56
CA GLU A 355 -12.57 4.13 6.07
C GLU A 355 -12.56 4.95 4.76
N TRP A 356 -13.51 4.66 3.85
CA TRP A 356 -13.69 5.40 2.59
C TRP A 356 -14.10 6.86 2.82
N ASP A 357 -15.15 7.10 3.63
CA ASP A 357 -15.71 8.44 3.81
C ASP A 357 -14.67 9.41 4.40
N LYS A 358 -13.86 8.95 5.37
CA LYS A 358 -12.77 9.74 5.96
C LYS A 358 -11.68 10.08 4.93
N GLN A 359 -11.16 9.07 4.24
CA GLN A 359 -10.06 9.27 3.30
C GLN A 359 -10.50 10.05 2.04
N LYS A 360 -11.70 9.76 1.51
CA LYS A 360 -12.29 10.53 0.40
C LYS A 360 -12.39 12.00 0.74
N THR A 361 -12.99 12.32 1.90
CA THR A 361 -13.19 13.71 2.33
C THR A 361 -11.85 14.43 2.47
N LYS A 362 -10.86 13.80 3.13
CA LYS A 362 -9.53 14.38 3.26
C LYS A 362 -8.86 14.62 1.91
N TYR A 363 -8.92 13.65 1.01
CA TYR A 363 -8.29 13.75 -0.31
C TYR A 363 -8.90 14.85 -1.16
N GLU A 364 -10.22 14.88 -1.30
CA GLU A 364 -10.91 15.83 -2.17
C GLU A 364 -10.83 17.27 -1.62
N ASN A 365 -10.75 17.43 -0.29
CA ASN A 365 -10.50 18.75 0.33
C ASN A 365 -9.05 19.22 0.12
N LYS A 366 -8.06 18.34 0.25
CA LYS A 366 -6.64 18.68 0.07
C LYS A 366 -6.29 18.91 -1.40
N TYR A 367 -6.92 18.16 -2.30
CA TYR A 367 -6.66 18.18 -3.74
C TYR A 367 -7.90 18.64 -4.51
N VAL A 368 -8.20 19.93 -4.40
CA VAL A 368 -9.38 20.57 -5.00
C VAL A 368 -9.46 20.25 -6.50
N GLY A 369 -10.63 19.79 -6.93
CA GLY A 369 -10.91 19.41 -8.32
C GLY A 369 -10.47 18.00 -8.70
N LYS A 370 -9.75 17.28 -7.83
CA LYS A 370 -9.44 15.84 -8.03
C LYS A 370 -10.48 14.97 -7.34
N SER A 371 -10.78 13.80 -7.93
CA SER A 371 -11.68 12.82 -7.32
C SER A 371 -10.90 11.65 -6.72
N ALA A 372 -11.30 11.21 -5.53
CA ALA A 372 -10.78 9.99 -4.92
C ALA A 372 -11.04 8.75 -5.78
N SER A 373 -12.19 8.70 -6.46
CA SER A 373 -12.56 7.60 -7.36
C SER A 373 -11.60 7.50 -8.55
N ASP A 374 -11.24 8.64 -9.13
CA ASP A 374 -10.31 8.68 -10.27
C ASP A 374 -8.88 8.34 -9.84
N LEU A 375 -8.43 8.82 -8.65
CA LEU A 375 -7.14 8.42 -8.07
C LEU A 375 -6.99 6.89 -8.04
N LEU A 376 -7.98 6.17 -7.50
CA LEU A 376 -7.87 4.72 -7.36
C LEU A 376 -7.97 4.00 -8.70
N LYS A 377 -8.86 4.43 -9.59
CA LYS A 377 -9.08 3.80 -10.91
C LYS A 377 -7.92 4.00 -11.88
N GLU A 378 -7.23 5.14 -11.80
CA GLU A 378 -6.07 5.42 -12.64
C GLU A 378 -4.83 4.62 -12.23
N ASN A 379 -4.75 4.21 -10.95
CA ASN A 379 -3.57 3.53 -10.42
C ASN A 379 -3.75 2.01 -10.35
N TYR A 380 -4.98 1.49 -10.22
CA TYR A 380 -5.23 0.06 -10.01
C TYR A 380 -6.28 -0.49 -10.99
N PRO A 381 -5.88 -1.37 -11.92
CA PRO A 381 -6.80 -2.04 -12.83
C PRO A 381 -7.97 -2.77 -12.13
N GLU A 382 -7.74 -3.32 -10.94
CA GLU A 382 -8.77 -3.98 -10.13
C GLU A 382 -9.91 -3.04 -9.72
N CYS A 383 -9.67 -1.73 -9.72
CA CYS A 383 -10.65 -0.71 -9.38
C CYS A 383 -11.52 -0.27 -10.57
N ILE A 384 -11.22 -0.68 -11.81
CA ILE A 384 -11.92 -0.20 -13.01
C ILE A 384 -13.43 -0.48 -12.92
N SER A 385 -13.83 -1.68 -12.49
CA SER A 385 -15.24 -2.07 -12.35
C SER A 385 -15.90 -1.56 -11.05
N ALA A 386 -15.14 -0.97 -10.12
CA ALA A 386 -15.69 -0.45 -8.87
C ALA A 386 -16.37 0.92 -9.12
N ASN A 387 -17.66 1.06 -8.83
CA ASN A 387 -18.31 2.37 -8.77
C ASN A 387 -18.42 2.84 -7.32
N PHE A 388 -17.41 3.54 -6.81
CA PHE A 388 -17.34 3.96 -5.41
C PHE A 388 -18.54 4.79 -4.94
N ASP A 389 -19.05 5.70 -5.77
CA ASP A 389 -20.24 6.51 -5.43
C ASP A 389 -21.51 5.66 -5.29
N PHE A 390 -21.60 4.56 -6.04
CA PHE A 390 -22.70 3.60 -5.93
C PHE A 390 -22.51 2.67 -4.74
N ILE A 391 -21.32 2.09 -4.60
CA ILE A 391 -20.98 1.13 -3.54
C ILE A 391 -21.15 1.75 -2.15
N PHE A 392 -20.74 3.01 -1.98
CA PHE A 392 -20.78 3.70 -0.68
C PHE A 392 -21.93 4.70 -0.55
N ASN A 393 -22.97 4.57 -1.39
CA ASN A 393 -24.11 5.49 -1.40
C ASN A 393 -24.95 5.43 -0.11
N ASP A 394 -25.26 6.60 0.44
CA ASP A 394 -26.03 6.74 1.67
C ASP A 394 -27.51 7.01 1.53
N LYS A 395 -28.01 7.22 0.31
CA LYS A 395 -29.43 7.54 0.12
C LYS A 395 -30.30 6.38 0.60
N ALA A 396 -31.31 6.69 1.42
CA ALA A 396 -32.24 5.69 1.97
C ALA A 396 -32.93 4.88 0.85
N ASP A 397 -33.27 5.53 -0.26
CA ASP A 397 -33.84 4.88 -1.44
C ASP A 397 -32.82 3.95 -2.13
N HIS A 398 -31.54 4.32 -2.16
CA HIS A 398 -30.50 3.45 -2.70
C HIS A 398 -30.41 2.15 -1.89
N LYS A 399 -30.35 2.25 -0.54
CA LYS A 399 -30.34 1.07 0.35
C LYS A 399 -31.64 0.24 0.27
N LYS A 400 -32.73 0.80 -0.27
CA LYS A 400 -34.01 0.13 -0.50
C LYS A 400 -34.04 -0.66 -1.80
N TYR A 401 -33.55 -0.09 -2.91
CA TYR A 401 -33.59 -0.70 -4.25
C TYR A 401 -32.34 -1.51 -4.60
N TYR A 402 -31.19 -1.06 -4.12
CA TYR A 402 -29.90 -1.70 -4.23
C TYR A 402 -29.39 -1.93 -2.82
N PRO A 403 -29.98 -2.90 -2.10
CA PRO A 403 -29.45 -3.24 -0.80
C PRO A 403 -27.96 -3.60 -0.93
N TYR A 404 -27.51 -4.17 -2.08
CA TYR A 404 -26.13 -4.54 -2.39
C TYR A 404 -25.77 -4.35 -3.88
#